data_AF-A0A8T3S4T9-F1
#
_entry.id   AF-A0A8T3S4T9-F1
#
_cell.length_a   1.000
_cell.length_b   1.000
_cell.length_c   1.000
_cell.angle_alpha   90.00
_cell.angle_beta   90.00
_cell.angle_gamma   90.00
#
_symmetry.space_group_name_H-M   'P 1'
#
loop_
_entity.id
_entity.type
_entity.pdbx_description
1 polymer ?
#
loop_
_entity_poly.entity_id
_entity_poly.type
_entity_poly.pdbx_seq_one_letter_code
_entity_poly.pdbx_strand_id
1 'polypeptide(L)' 'MTEMLIVGGLTIDQFTDGSVAPGGSVLHAGLAGRAEGARLTTVTVAGDEPAALDGLARLRGLGSLA' A
#
# COMPACT_ATOMS: atom_id res chain seq x y z
N MET A 1 -15.43 -5.39 -15.02
CA MET A 1 -14.19 -5.03 -14.31
C MET A 1 -14.60 -4.62 -12.91
N THR A 2 -14.02 -5.25 -11.89
CA THR A 2 -14.36 -4.98 -10.49
C THR A 2 -13.67 -3.70 -10.03
N GLU A 3 -14.40 -2.86 -9.31
CA GLU A 3 -13.86 -1.66 -8.64
C GLU A 3 -13.66 -1.97 -7.17
N MET A 4 -12.53 -1.55 -6.58
CA MET A 4 -12.22 -1.80 -5.18
C MET A 4 -11.72 -0.51 -4.50
N LEU A 5 -12.37 -0.17 -3.39
CA LEU A 5 -11.91 0.87 -2.47
C LEU A 5 -11.19 0.22 -1.28
N ILE A 6 -9.96 0.62 -1.03
CA ILE A 6 -9.14 0.18 0.10
C ILE A 6 -8.98 1.35 1.05
N VAL A 7 -9.36 1.17 2.31
CA VAL A 7 -9.19 2.18 3.37
C VAL A 7 -8.44 1.56 4.53
N GLY A 8 -7.32 2.15 4.93
CA GLY A 8 -6.54 1.69 6.08
C GLY A 8 -5.22 2.43 6.24
N GLY A 9 -4.37 1.98 7.17
CA GLY A 9 -3.03 2.54 7.36
C GLY A 9 -1.96 1.78 6.56
N LEU A 10 -0.99 2.52 6.03
CA LEU A 10 0.29 1.96 5.62
C LEU A 10 1.14 1.79 6.88
N THR A 11 1.74 0.61 7.06
CA THR A 11 2.66 0.35 8.18
C THR A 11 4.07 0.12 7.66
N ILE A 12 5.06 0.31 8.53
CA ILE A 12 6.45 -0.05 8.25
C ILE A 12 6.79 -1.28 9.07
N ASP A 13 7.13 -2.36 8.37
CA ASP A 13 7.57 -3.59 9.00
C ASP A 13 9.07 -3.46 9.32
N GLN A 14 9.43 -3.77 10.57
CA GLN A 14 10.81 -3.80 11.03
C GLN A 14 11.21 -5.25 11.28
N PHE A 15 12.29 -5.70 10.64
CA PHE A 15 12.74 -7.08 10.73
C PHE A 15 13.91 -7.23 11.72
N THR A 16 14.15 -8.44 12.19
CA THR A 16 15.19 -8.75 13.18
C THR A 16 16.62 -8.57 12.66
N ASP A 17 16.81 -8.50 11.35
CA ASP A 17 18.08 -8.18 10.69
C ASP A 17 18.31 -6.67 10.51
N GLY A 18 17.38 -5.83 11.00
CA GLY A 18 17.43 -4.38 10.89
C GLY A 18 16.92 -3.84 9.55
N SER A 19 16.50 -4.69 8.62
CA SER A 19 15.84 -4.23 7.40
C SER A 19 14.43 -3.68 7.70
N VAL A 20 13.96 -2.81 6.81
CA VAL A 20 12.62 -2.20 6.88
C VAL A 20 11.91 -2.33 5.55
N ALA A 21 10.59 -2.48 5.57
CA ALA A 21 9.77 -2.51 4.35
C ALA A 21 8.41 -1.83 4.55
N PRO A 22 7.84 -1.23 3.49
CA PRO A 22 6.43 -0.85 3.50
C PRO A 22 5.57 -2.12 3.54
N GLY A 23 4.63 -2.14 4.48
CA GLY A 23 3.72 -3.24 4.72
C GLY A 23 2.30 -2.76 4.99
N GLY A 24 1.59 -3.52 5.82
CA GLY A 24 0.22 -3.21 6.23
C GLY A 24 -0.84 -3.72 5.25
N SER A 25 -2.03 -3.93 5.77
CA SER A 25 -3.15 -4.54 5.03
C SER A 25 -3.53 -3.76 3.78
N VAL A 26 -3.30 -2.43 3.74
CA VAL A 26 -3.56 -1.59 2.57
C VAL A 26 -2.71 -2.01 1.38
N LEU A 27 -1.40 -2.19 1.59
CA LEU A 27 -0.49 -2.58 0.51
C LEU A 27 -0.77 -4.01 0.03
N HIS A 28 -1.01 -4.94 0.95
CA HIS A 28 -1.34 -6.32 0.61
C HIS A 28 -2.67 -6.43 -0.15
N ALA A 29 -3.71 -5.71 0.29
CA ALA A 29 -4.99 -5.66 -0.42
C ALA A 29 -4.85 -5.05 -1.81
N GLY A 30 -4.04 -3.99 -1.96
CA GLY A 30 -3.77 -3.38 -3.26
C GLY A 30 -3.09 -4.34 -4.23
N LEU A 31 -2.08 -5.08 -3.75
CA LEU A 31 -1.39 -6.10 -4.55
C LEU A 31 -2.35 -7.23 -4.98
N ALA A 32 -3.17 -7.73 -4.05
CA ALA A 32 -4.14 -8.77 -4.33
C ALA A 32 -5.22 -8.29 -5.33
N GLY A 33 -5.80 -7.11 -5.11
CA GLY A 33 -6.81 -6.54 -6.00
C GLY A 33 -6.26 -6.29 -7.41
N ARG A 34 -5.00 -5.86 -7.52
CA ARG A 34 -4.34 -5.69 -8.82
C ARG A 34 -4.13 -7.02 -9.54
N ALA A 35 -3.74 -8.07 -8.82
CA ALA A 35 -3.57 -9.41 -9.38
C ALA A 35 -4.89 -9.98 -9.93
N GLU A 36 -6.01 -9.67 -9.30
CA GLU A 36 -7.37 -10.02 -9.76
C GLU A 36 -7.91 -9.10 -10.87
N GLY A 37 -7.10 -8.13 -11.34
CA GLY A 37 -7.49 -7.20 -12.40
C GLY A 37 -8.52 -6.14 -11.97
N ALA A 38 -8.66 -5.88 -10.67
CA ALA A 38 -9.53 -4.82 -10.18
C ALA A 38 -8.93 -3.43 -10.45
N ARG A 39 -9.81 -2.44 -10.64
CA ARG A 39 -9.42 -1.04 -10.61
C ARG A 39 -9.46 -0.56 -9.16
N LEU A 40 -8.36 0.03 -8.70
CA LEU A 40 -8.14 0.30 -7.29
C LEU A 40 -8.20 1.80 -7.01
N THR A 41 -8.90 2.16 -5.94
CA THR A 41 -8.74 3.43 -5.24
C THR A 41 -8.31 3.13 -3.80
N THR A 42 -7.22 3.75 -3.37
CA THR A 42 -6.71 3.59 -2.01
C THR A 42 -6.82 4.92 -1.27
N VAL A 43 -7.33 4.88 -0.05
CA VAL A 43 -7.29 5.98 0.92
C VAL A 43 -6.42 5.52 2.08
N THR A 44 -5.32 6.21 2.32
CA THR A 44 -4.42 5.82 3.43
C THR A 44 -3.76 7.00 4.10
N VAL A 45 -3.22 6.75 5.28
CA VAL A 45 -2.35 7.65 6.01
C VAL A 45 -1.02 6.95 6.23
N ALA A 46 0.06 7.72 6.12
CA ALA A 46 1.42 7.26 6.32
C ALA A 46 2.25 8.41 6.93
N GLY A 47 3.33 8.07 7.63
CA GLY A 47 4.32 9.04 8.07
C GLY A 47 5.21 9.53 6.94
N ASP A 48 6.24 10.30 7.28
CA ASP A 48 7.21 10.89 6.36
C ASP A 48 8.53 10.08 6.27
N GLU A 49 8.58 8.89 6.87
CA GLU A 49 9.74 8.02 6.80
C GLU A 49 10.03 7.56 5.36
N PRO A 50 11.29 7.38 4.94
CA PRO A 50 11.61 6.95 3.58
C PRO A 50 10.86 5.68 3.12
N ALA A 51 10.75 4.68 3.99
CA ALA A 51 10.02 3.45 3.69
C ALA A 51 8.51 3.68 3.51
N ALA A 52 7.93 4.67 4.20
CA ALA A 52 6.54 5.06 4.05
C ALA A 52 6.30 5.73 2.69
N LEU A 53 7.20 6.63 2.30
CA LEU A 53 7.19 7.27 0.98
C LEU A 53 7.31 6.24 -0.16
N ASP A 54 8.16 5.23 -0.01
CA ASP A 54 8.27 4.11 -0.95
C ASP A 54 6.96 3.31 -1.03
N GLY A 55 6.32 3.05 0.11
CA GLY A 55 5.01 2.41 0.16
C GLY A 55 3.92 3.22 -0.55
N LEU A 56 3.86 4.54 -0.33
CA LEU A 56 2.94 5.44 -1.04
C LEU A 56 3.21 5.45 -2.56
N ALA A 57 4.48 5.47 -2.98
CA ALA A 57 4.84 5.38 -4.39
C ALA A 57 4.37 4.06 -5.02
N ARG A 58 4.53 2.93 -4.31
CA ARG A 58 3.98 1.63 -4.75
C ARG A 58 2.46 1.67 -4.87
N LEU A 59 1.74 2.21 -3.88
CA LEU A 59 0.28 2.33 -3.94
C LEU A 59 -0.20 3.18 -5.12
N ARG A 60 0.47 4.31 -5.42
CA ARG A 60 0.20 5.12 -6.63
C ARG A 60 0.39 4.34 -7.92
N GLY A 61 1.32 3.38 -7.94
CA GLY A 61 1.53 2.50 -9.09
C GLY A 61 0.44 1.44 -9.29
N LEU A 62 -0.36 1.14 -8.26
CA LEU A 62 -1.43 0.14 -8.32
C LEU A 62 -2.78 0.72 -8.74
N GLY A 63 -3.02 2.01 -8.48
CA GLY A 63 -4.27 2.71 -8.78
C GLY A 63 -4.28 4.14 -8.26
N SER A 64 -5.48 4.72 -8.12
CA SER A 64 -5.63 6.05 -7.52
C SER A 64 -5.30 6.01 -6.04
N LEU A 65 -4.60 7.04 -5.54
CA LEU A 65 -4.24 7.20 -4.14
C LEU A 65 -4.74 8.55 -3.63
N ALA A 66 -5.44 8.55 -2.50
CA ALA A 66 -5.94 9.72 -1.79
C ALA A 66 -5.47 9.73 -0.34
#